data_AF-A0A970GF63-F1
#
_entry.id   AF-A0A970GF63-F1
#
_cell.length_a   1.000
_cell.length_b   1.000
_cell.length_c   1.000
_cell.angle_alpha   90.00
_cell.angle_beta   90.00
_cell.angle_gamma   90.00
#
_symmetry.space_group_name_H-M   'P 1'
#
loop_
_entity.id
_entity.type
_entity.pdbx_description
1 polymer ?
#
loop_
_entity_poly.entity_id
_entity_poly.type
_entity_poly.pdbx_seq_one_letter_code
_entity_poly.pdbx_strand_id
1 'polypeptide(L)'
;MLEGIDNIRLNFSEGSLLFMNITLAAIMFGVALEIRIQNFKDILKYPKSAMLGVGSQFIILPALTFILVIILNPPPSVAMGLILIASCPG
;
A
#
# COMPACT_ATOMS: atom_id res chain seq x y z
N MET A 1 8.97 21.95 -14.93
CA MET A 1 7.71 21.27 -15.35
C MET A 1 7.11 20.39 -14.24
N LEU A 2 7.91 19.91 -13.28
CA LEU A 2 7.47 19.04 -12.17
C LEU A 2 6.93 19.78 -10.92
N GLU A 3 7.27 21.05 -10.71
CA GLU A 3 6.84 21.88 -9.55
C GLU A 3 5.34 22.25 -9.55
N GLY A 4 4.67 22.10 -10.70
CA GLY A 4 3.24 22.41 -10.81
C GLY A 4 2.34 21.41 -10.10
N ILE A 5 2.80 20.16 -9.95
CA ILE A 5 1.99 19.05 -9.39
C ILE A 5 1.80 19.21 -7.88
N ASP A 6 2.82 19.70 -7.16
CA ASP A 6 2.75 19.88 -5.71
C ASP A 6 1.74 20.95 -5.29
N ASN A 7 1.40 21.86 -6.21
CA ASN A 7 0.44 22.93 -5.98
C ASN A 7 -1.00 22.55 -6.33
N ILE A 8 -1.23 21.34 -6.89
CA ILE A 8 -2.57 20.87 -7.23
C ILE A 8 -3.30 20.48 -5.95
N ARG A 9 -4.36 21.23 -5.61
CA ARG A 9 -5.28 20.89 -4.53
C ARG A 9 -6.34 19.92 -5.07
N LEU A 10 -6.24 18.65 -4.68
CA LEU A 10 -7.31 17.68 -4.92
C LEU A 10 -8.51 18.02 -4.02
N ASN A 11 -9.65 18.37 -4.63
CA ASN A 11 -10.88 18.62 -3.90
C ASN A 11 -11.64 17.30 -3.71
N PHE A 12 -11.51 16.71 -2.53
CA PHE A 12 -12.30 15.54 -2.16
C PHE A 12 -13.60 16.01 -1.53
N SER A 13 -14.71 15.85 -2.26
CA SER A 13 -16.04 16.07 -1.68
C SER A 13 -16.35 14.95 -0.66
N GLU A 14 -17.15 15.27 0.36
CA GLU A 14 -17.58 14.28 1.36
C GLU A 14 -18.23 13.05 0.70
N GLY A 15 -19.00 13.26 -0.38
CA GLY A 15 -19.61 12.19 -1.16
C GLY A 15 -18.59 11.27 -1.84
N SER A 16 -17.48 11.82 -2.36
CA SER A 16 -16.41 11.04 -3.00
C SER A 16 -15.64 10.18 -2.00
N LEU A 17 -15.36 10.72 -0.81
CA LEU A 17 -14.70 9.97 0.27
C LEU A 17 -15.56 8.80 0.75
N LEU A 18 -16.86 9.05 0.93
CA LEU A 18 -17.81 8.01 1.32
C LEU A 18 -17.87 6.89 0.28
N PHE A 19 -17.91 7.23 -1.01
CA PHE A 19 -17.92 6.25 -2.09
C PHE A 19 -16.64 5.42 -2.15
N MET A 20 -15.46 6.05 -2.00
CA MET A 20 -14.18 5.35 -1.92
C MET A 20 -14.13 4.37 -0.74
N ASN A 21 -14.55 4.82 0.45
CA ASN A 21 -14.52 3.98 1.65
C ASN A 21 -15.43 2.76 1.52
N ILE A 22 -16.63 2.93 0.96
CA ILE A 22 -17.55 1.81 0.73
C ILE A 22 -16.96 0.83 -0.29
N THR A 23 -16.35 1.34 -1.35
CA THR A 23 -15.72 0.51 -2.37
C THR A 23 -14.55 -0.28 -1.79
N LEU A 24 -13.68 0.37 -1.01
CA LEU A 24 -12.56 -0.29 -0.35
C LEU A 24 -13.06 -1.36 0.65
N ALA A 25 -14.12 -1.06 1.41
CA ALA A 25 -14.74 -2.02 2.31
C ALA A 25 -15.30 -3.23 1.56
N ALA A 26 -15.96 -3.04 0.42
CA ALA A 26 -16.46 -4.13 -0.41
C ALA A 26 -15.33 -5.01 -0.97
N ILE A 27 -14.23 -4.40 -1.45
CA ILE A 27 -13.06 -5.13 -1.95
C ILE A 27 -12.41 -5.94 -0.82
N MET A 28 -12.16 -5.33 0.35
CA MET A 28 -11.56 -6.01 1.49
C MET A 28 -12.46 -7.13 2.05
N PHE A 29 -13.78 -6.95 2.00
CA PHE A 29 -14.73 -8.01 2.33
C PHE A 29 -14.66 -9.17 1.34
N GLY A 30 -14.58 -8.88 0.03
CA GLY A 30 -14.37 -9.89 -1.00
C GLY A 30 -13.11 -10.72 -0.77
N VAL A 31 -11.98 -10.05 -0.47
CA VAL A 31 -10.72 -10.73 -0.11
C VAL A 31 -10.90 -11.62 1.14
N ALA A 32 -11.62 -11.14 2.15
CA ALA A 32 -11.86 -11.90 3.38
C ALA A 32 -12.68 -13.18 3.16
N LEU A 33 -13.63 -13.19 2.20
CA LEU A 33 -14.42 -14.38 1.87
C LEU A 33 -13.60 -15.52 1.25
N GLU A 34 -12.47 -15.21 0.64
CA GLU A 34 -11.57 -16.21 0.04
C GLU A 34 -10.63 -16.86 1.06
N ILE A 35 -10.48 -16.27 2.24
CA ILE A 35 -9.59 -16.78 3.29
C ILE A 35 -10.16 -18.05 3.90
N ARG A 36 -9.37 -19.13 3.88
CA ARG A 36 -9.72 -20.42 4.49
C ARG A 36 -8.92 -20.66 5.76
N ILE A 37 -9.49 -21.43 6.68
CA ILE A 37 -8.82 -21.86 7.92
C ILE A 37 -7.49 -22.59 7.62
N GLN A 38 -7.41 -23.29 6.49
CA GLN A 38 -6.19 -23.97 6.07
C GLN A 38 -5.02 -23.00 5.82
N ASN A 39 -5.28 -21.80 5.28
CA ASN A 39 -4.22 -20.81 5.06
C ASN A 39 -3.54 -20.41 6.36
N PHE A 40 -4.31 -20.24 7.44
CA PHE A 40 -3.75 -19.96 8.77
C PHE A 40 -2.94 -21.13 9.32
N LYS A 41 -3.41 -22.38 9.14
CA LYS A 41 -2.65 -23.57 9.55
C LYS A 41 -1.31 -23.66 8.83
N ASP A 42 -1.28 -23.34 7.54
CA ASP A 42 -0.05 -23.37 6.74
C ASP A 42 0.95 -22.30 7.19
N ILE A 43 0.48 -21.11 7.57
CA ILE A 43 1.32 -20.05 8.17
C ILE A 43 1.93 -20.52 9.50
N LEU A 44 1.15 -21.18 10.36
CA LEU A 44 1.66 -21.72 11.64
C LEU A 44 2.64 -22.87 11.42
N LYS A 45 2.45 -23.68 10.38
CA LYS A 45 3.33 -24.80 10.04
C LYS A 45 4.66 -24.33 9.44
N TYR A 46 4.65 -23.25 8.67
CA TYR A 46 5.83 -22.69 7.99
C TYR A 46 6.04 -21.19 8.31
N PRO A 47 6.30 -20.84 9.59
CA PRO A 47 6.33 -19.45 10.03
C PRO A 47 7.51 -18.67 9.44
N LYS A 48 8.62 -19.34 9.12
CA LYS A 48 9.80 -18.70 8.52
C LYS A 48 9.48 -18.07 7.17
N SER A 49 8.73 -18.78 6.33
CA SER A 49 8.34 -18.27 5.00
C SER A 49 7.40 -17.08 5.12
N ALA A 50 6.43 -17.14 6.04
CA ALA A 50 5.51 -16.04 6.29
C ALA A 50 6.24 -14.79 6.83
N MET A 51 7.17 -14.97 7.78
CA MET A 51 7.99 -13.87 8.32
C MET A 51 8.87 -13.22 7.25
N LEU A 52 9.47 -14.02 6.37
CA LEU A 52 10.24 -13.48 5.24
C LEU A 52 9.34 -12.69 4.27
N GLY A 53 8.12 -13.19 3.99
CA GLY A 53 7.13 -12.47 3.19
C GLY A 53 6.76 -11.11 3.80
N VAL A 54 6.34 -11.11 5.07
CA VAL A 54 5.97 -9.88 5.81
C VAL A 54 7.16 -8.92 5.91
N GLY A 55 8.35 -9.43 6.23
CA GLY A 55 9.57 -8.62 6.28
C GLY A 55 9.91 -8.00 4.92
N SER A 56 9.74 -8.76 3.83
CA SER A 56 9.96 -8.23 2.48
C SER A 56 8.96 -7.14 2.10
N GLN A 57 7.67 -7.32 2.43
CA GLN A 57 6.61 -6.36 2.11
C GLN A 57 6.75 -5.06 2.89
N PHE A 58 7.01 -5.12 4.19
CA PHE A 58 7.00 -3.92 5.04
C PHE A 58 8.37 -3.29 5.28
N ILE A 59 9.46 -3.98 4.94
CA ILE A 59 10.82 -3.44 5.12
C ILE A 59 11.49 -3.28 3.76
N ILE A 60 11.64 -4.38 3.01
CA ILE A 60 12.45 -4.37 1.78
C ILE A 60 11.80 -3.49 0.71
N LEU A 61 10.50 -3.62 0.48
CA LEU A 61 9.80 -2.86 -0.55
C LEU A 61 9.74 -1.34 -0.26
N PRO A 62 9.39 -0.88 0.96
CA PRO A 62 9.48 0.53 1.33
C PRO A 62 10.91 1.08 1.24
N ALA A 63 11.90 0.33 1.72
CA ALA A 63 13.30 0.75 1.65
C ALA A 63 13.78 0.88 0.20
N LEU A 64 13.42 -0.06 -0.68
CA LEU A 64 13.76 0.00 -2.09
C LEU A 64 13.07 1.18 -2.78
N THR A 65 11.79 1.42 -2.45
CA THR A 65 11.04 2.58 -2.96
C THR A 65 11.67 3.90 -2.50
N PHE A 66 12.13 3.97 -1.24
CA PHE A 66 12.85 5.13 -0.72
C PHE A 66 14.17 5.38 -1.45
N ILE A 67 14.96 4.33 -1.70
CA ILE A 67 16.19 4.42 -2.51
C ILE A 67 15.87 4.93 -3.92
N LEU A 68 14.81 4.43 -4.55
CA LEU A 68 14.37 4.90 -5.86
C LEU A 68 13.96 6.37 -5.84
N VAL A 69 13.26 6.84 -4.81
CA VAL A 69 12.89 8.25 -4.64
C VAL A 69 14.14 9.13 -4.56
N ILE A 70 15.20 8.71 -3.84
CA ILE A 70 16.46 9.45 -3.78
C ILE A 70 17.13 9.54 -5.15
N ILE A 71 17.18 8.43 -5.90
CA ILE A 71 17.84 8.37 -7.21
C ILE A 71 17.07 9.18 -8.26
N LEU A 72 15.75 9.04 -8.29
CA LEU A 72 14.89 9.62 -9.33
C LEU A 72 14.45 11.07 -9.02
N ASN A 73 14.55 11.51 -7.76
CA ASN A 73 14.16 12.83 -7.30
C ASN A 73 12.77 13.31 -7.85
N PRO A 74 11.69 12.54 -7.62
CA PRO A 74 10.35 12.95 -8.03
C PRO A 74 9.84 14.15 -7.19
N PRO A 75 8.78 14.84 -7.64
CA PRO A 75 8.11 15.87 -6.83
C PRO A 75 7.77 15.35 -5.42
N PRO A 76 7.90 16.17 -4.36
CA PRO A 76 7.60 15.77 -2.99
C PRO A 76 6.23 15.12 -2.80
N SER A 77 5.18 15.62 -3.46
CA SER A 77 3.83 15.02 -3.40
C SER A 77 3.80 13.59 -3.93
N VAL A 78 4.51 13.33 -5.02
CA VAL A 78 4.62 12.01 -5.66
C VAL A 78 5.51 11.08 -4.83
N ALA A 79 6.63 11.59 -4.33
CA ALA A 79 7.53 10.86 -3.43
C ALA A 79 6.78 10.31 -2.21
N MET A 80 5.97 11.17 -1.57
CA MET A 80 5.13 10.78 -0.43
C MET A 80 4.10 9.72 -0.82
N GLY A 81 3.44 9.88 -1.99
CA GLY A 81 2.49 8.89 -2.50
C GLY A 81 3.12 7.52 -2.76
N LEU A 82 4.31 7.47 -3.35
CA LEU A 82 5.04 6.23 -3.62
C LEU A 82 5.40 5.50 -2.33
N ILE A 83 5.92 6.21 -1.32
CA ILE A 83 6.27 5.62 -0.02
C ILE A 83 5.01 5.12 0.72
N LEU A 84 3.91 5.88 0.66
CA LEU A 84 2.64 5.48 1.28
C LEU A 84 2.11 4.18 0.67
N ILE A 85 2.07 4.08 -0.66
CA ILE A 85 1.62 2.87 -1.37
C ILE A 85 2.53 1.68 -1.08
N ALA A 86 3.85 1.88 -1.11
CA ALA A 86 4.82 0.82 -0.82
C ALA A 86 4.71 0.29 0.61
N SER A 87 4.23 1.11 1.54
CA SER A 87 4.04 0.74 2.95
C SER A 87 2.70 0.05 3.22
N CYS A 88 1.79 0.03 2.25
CA CYS A 88 0.52 -0.67 2.39
C CYS A 88 0.71 -2.20 2.32
N PRO A 89 -0.12 -2.98 3.03
CA PRO A 89 -0.17 -4.42 2.85
C PRO A 89 -0.55 -4.78 1.41
N GLY A 90 0.04 -5.86 0.93
CA GLY A 90 -0.32 -6.51 -0.34
C GLY A 90 -1.42 -7.54 -0.17
#